data_AF-A0A2G1DE44-F1
#
_entry.id   AF-A0A2G1DE44-F1
#
_cell.length_a   1.000
_cell.length_b   1.000
_cell.length_c   1.000
_cell.angle_alpha   90.00
_cell.angle_beta   90.00
_cell.angle_gamma   90.00
#
_symmetry.space_group_name_H-M   'P 1'
#
loop_
_entity.id
_entity.type
_entity.pdbx_description
1 polymer ?
#
loop_
_entity_poly.entity_id
_entity_poly.type
_entity_poly.pdbx_seq_one_letter_code
_entity_poly.pdbx_strand_id
1 'polypeptide(L)'
;MRINTNTASLMAQEAATNTTKNLNSSLEKLSTGLRINKASDDASGLAIADKLRTQASSIGQSISNGNSAVSLTQIADKAMAEQSNILNTIKTKLVQAATDTTSDEGR
;
A
#
# COMPACT_ATOMS: atom_id res chain seq x y z
N MET A 1 -58.16 -28.76 24.67
CA MET A 1 -56.93 -27.98 24.93
C MET A 1 -55.82 -28.94 25.30
N ARG A 2 -54.74 -29.02 24.50
CA ARG A 2 -53.63 -29.95 24.76
C ARG A 2 -52.72 -29.36 25.83
N ILE A 3 -52.73 -29.95 27.03
CA ILE A 3 -51.92 -29.54 28.19
C ILE A 3 -50.40 -29.80 27.96
N ASN A 4 -50.04 -30.67 27.03
CA ASN A 4 -48.65 -31.08 26.77
C ASN A 4 -47.82 -30.13 25.89
N THR A 5 -48.43 -29.16 25.20
CA THR A 5 -47.66 -28.26 24.32
C THR A 5 -48.25 -26.86 24.39
N ASN A 6 -47.50 -25.95 25.01
CA ASN A 6 -47.83 -24.53 25.06
C ASN A 6 -47.29 -23.83 23.81
N THR A 7 -48.12 -23.74 22.78
CA THR A 7 -47.76 -23.10 21.51
C THR A 7 -47.45 -21.60 21.66
N ALA A 8 -48.13 -20.89 22.58
CA ALA A 8 -47.85 -19.48 22.85
C ALA A 8 -46.46 -19.27 23.46
N SER A 9 -46.05 -20.13 24.39
CA SER A 9 -44.70 -20.11 24.97
C SER A 9 -43.63 -20.46 23.94
N LEU A 10 -43.89 -21.42 23.05
CA LEU A 10 -42.95 -21.76 21.96
C LEU A 10 -42.76 -20.59 20.99
N MET A 11 -43.85 -19.91 20.59
CA MET A 11 -43.76 -18.73 19.73
C MET A 11 -43.01 -17.57 20.41
N ALA A 12 -43.26 -17.33 21.71
CA ALA A 12 -42.53 -16.32 22.47
C ALA A 12 -41.02 -16.65 22.56
N GLN A 13 -40.68 -17.93 22.77
CA GLN A 13 -39.29 -18.39 22.81
C GLN A 13 -38.59 -18.25 21.45
N GLU A 14 -39.29 -18.53 20.35
CA GLU A 14 -38.76 -18.36 18.99
C GLU A 14 -38.51 -16.88 18.67
N ALA A 15 -39.47 -16.00 19.01
CA ALA A 15 -39.31 -14.55 18.85
C ALA A 15 -38.15 -13.99 19.70
N ALA A 16 -38.01 -14.43 20.94
CA ALA A 16 -36.88 -14.08 21.81
C ALA A 16 -35.55 -14.54 21.20
N THR A 17 -35.49 -15.78 20.70
CA THR A 17 -34.29 -16.35 20.06
C THR A 17 -33.87 -15.54 18.82
N ASN A 18 -34.83 -15.15 17.98
CA ASN A 18 -34.56 -14.31 16.81
C ASN A 18 -34.08 -12.91 17.20
N THR A 19 -34.64 -12.33 18.25
CA THR A 19 -34.21 -11.02 18.79
C THR A 19 -32.78 -11.09 19.32
N THR A 20 -32.44 -12.13 20.09
CA THR A 20 -31.07 -12.36 20.58
C THR A 20 -30.07 -12.53 19.44
N LYS A 21 -30.43 -13.26 18.37
CA LYS A 21 -29.56 -13.40 17.18
C LYS A 21 -29.28 -12.05 16.51
N ASN A 22 -30.29 -11.21 16.33
CA ASN A 22 -30.13 -9.88 15.74
C ASN A 22 -29.30 -8.95 16.63
N LEU A 23 -29.51 -9.00 17.94
CA LEU A 23 -28.71 -8.26 18.91
C LEU A 23 -27.24 -8.66 18.85
N ASN A 24 -26.94 -9.96 18.85
CA ASN A 24 -25.58 -10.46 18.76
C ASN A 24 -24.88 -10.01 17.46
N SER A 25 -25.57 -10.05 16.31
CA SER A 25 -25.02 -9.55 15.05
C SER A 25 -24.74 -8.05 15.09
N SER A 26 -25.59 -7.28 15.77
CA SER A 26 -25.42 -5.83 15.91
C SER A 26 -24.23 -5.51 16.82
N LEU A 27 -24.08 -6.25 17.92
CA LEU A 27 -22.93 -6.14 18.83
C LEU A 27 -21.63 -6.53 18.13
N GLU A 28 -21.61 -7.59 17.31
CA GLU A 28 -20.44 -7.98 16.52
C GLU A 28 -19.96 -6.85 15.60
N LYS A 29 -20.89 -6.20 14.89
CA LYS A 29 -20.59 -5.05 14.02
C LYS A 29 -20.12 -3.82 14.81
N LEU A 30 -20.70 -3.59 15.98
CA LEU A 30 -20.27 -2.49 16.86
C LEU A 30 -18.87 -2.73 17.42
N SER A 31 -18.58 -3.94 17.90
CA SER A 31 -17.28 -4.29 18.49
C SER A 31 -16.14 -4.28 17.47
N THR A 32 -16.42 -4.70 16.23
CA THR A 32 -15.43 -4.68 15.13
C THR A 32 -15.31 -3.32 14.46
N GLY A 33 -16.35 -2.49 14.56
CA GLY A 33 -16.47 -1.25 13.79
C GLY A 33 -16.68 -1.46 12.28
N LEU A 34 -16.81 -2.72 11.84
CA LEU A 34 -16.99 -3.08 10.44
C LEU A 34 -18.44 -3.44 10.17
N ARG A 35 -18.98 -2.90 9.09
CA ARG A 35 -20.35 -3.22 8.65
C ARG A 35 -20.48 -4.66 8.12
N ILE A 36 -19.42 -5.18 7.51
CA ILE A 36 -19.34 -6.52 6.91
C ILE A 36 -18.20 -7.26 7.62
N ASN A 37 -18.53 -8.26 8.44
CA ASN A 37 -17.55 -9.03 9.20
C ASN A 37 -17.30 -10.43 8.62
N LYS A 38 -18.31 -11.00 7.96
CA LYS A 38 -18.28 -12.34 7.36
C LYS A 38 -18.88 -12.31 5.97
N ALA A 39 -18.46 -13.26 5.13
CA ALA A 39 -18.96 -13.38 3.77
C ALA A 39 -20.47 -13.63 3.69
N SER A 40 -21.09 -14.17 4.74
CA SER A 40 -22.54 -14.33 4.82
C SER A 40 -23.30 -13.01 5.02
N ASP A 41 -22.64 -11.94 5.50
CA ASP A 41 -23.27 -10.64 5.68
C ASP A 41 -23.40 -9.91 4.33
N ASP A 42 -22.35 -9.95 3.49
CA ASP A 42 -22.34 -9.48 2.09
C ASP A 42 -21.07 -9.99 1.38
N ALA A 43 -21.19 -11.08 0.62
CA ALA A 43 -20.06 -11.67 -0.09
C ALA A 43 -19.49 -10.74 -1.18
N SER A 44 -20.36 -9.99 -1.87
CA SER A 44 -19.96 -9.10 -2.95
C SER A 44 -19.26 -7.85 -2.42
N GLY A 45 -19.81 -7.23 -1.37
CA GLY A 45 -19.22 -6.11 -0.67
C GLY A 45 -17.90 -6.46 -0.01
N LEU A 46 -17.80 -7.66 0.58
CA LEU A 46 -16.54 -8.15 1.15
C LEU A 46 -15.47 -8.34 0.07
N ALA A 47 -15.80 -8.96 -1.07
CA ALA A 47 -14.86 -9.15 -2.17
C ALA A 47 -14.35 -7.81 -2.75
N ILE A 48 -15.23 -6.81 -2.88
CA ILE A 48 -14.84 -5.47 -3.32
C ILE A 48 -13.95 -4.79 -2.26
N ALA A 49 -14.31 -4.89 -0.97
CA ALA A 49 -13.54 -4.31 0.12
C ALA A 49 -12.13 -4.92 0.19
N ASP A 50 -12.00 -6.24 0.04
CA ASP A 50 -10.70 -6.91 0.01
C ASP A 50 -9.89 -6.50 -1.23
N LYS A 51 -10.52 -6.41 -2.41
CA LYS A 51 -9.85 -5.91 -3.62
C LYS A 51 -9.33 -4.49 -3.42
N LEU A 52 -10.13 -3.59 -2.85
CA LEU A 52 -9.72 -2.22 -2.55
C LEU A 52 -8.60 -2.18 -1.50
N ARG A 53 -8.64 -3.06 -0.49
CA ARG A 53 -7.59 -3.15 0.52
C ARG A 53 -6.26 -3.61 -0.09
N THR A 54 -6.28 -4.63 -0.95
CA THR A 54 -5.10 -5.06 -1.71
C THR A 54 -4.57 -3.95 -2.61
N GLN A 55 -5.46 -3.23 -3.31
CA GLN A 55 -5.06 -2.09 -4.14
C GLN A 55 -4.41 -0.98 -3.30
N ALA A 56 -4.96 -0.63 -2.14
CA ALA A 56 -4.38 0.37 -1.26
C ALA A 56 -2.97 -0.02 -0.80
N SER A 57 -2.76 -1.27 -0.38
CA SER A 57 -1.42 -1.78 -0.03
C SER A 57 -0.47 -1.75 -1.23
N SER A 58 -0.93 -2.15 -2.42
CA SER A 58 -0.15 -2.10 -3.66
C SER A 58 0.25 -0.66 -4.03
N ILE A 59 -0.66 0.31 -3.86
CA ILE A 59 -0.38 1.73 -4.11
C ILE A 59 0.67 2.23 -3.11
N GLY A 60 0.56 1.86 -1.82
CA GLY A 60 1.56 2.20 -0.81
C GLY A 60 2.97 1.73 -1.19
N GLN A 61 3.10 0.49 -1.65
CA GLN A 61 4.37 -0.03 -2.14
C GLN A 61 4.82 0.67 -3.42
N SER A 62 3.90 0.97 -4.34
CA SER A 62 4.21 1.68 -5.59
C SER A 62 4.77 3.09 -5.34
N ILE A 63 4.23 3.79 -4.34
CA ILE A 63 4.75 5.10 -3.89
C ILE A 63 6.18 4.93 -3.35
N SER A 64 6.42 3.94 -2.49
CA SER A 64 7.76 3.66 -1.97
C SER A 64 8.75 3.37 -3.09
N ASN A 65 8.36 2.52 -4.05
CA ASN A 65 9.18 2.21 -5.23
C ASN A 65 9.46 3.46 -6.08
N GLY A 66 8.46 4.32 -6.29
CA GLY A 66 8.62 5.58 -7.00
C GLY A 66 9.62 6.50 -6.31
N ASN A 67 9.56 6.61 -4.98
CA ASN A 67 10.54 7.38 -4.21
C ASN A 67 11.95 6.82 -4.35
N SER A 68 12.13 5.49 -4.30
CA SER A 68 13.43 4.85 -4.53
C SER A 68 13.96 5.12 -5.94
N ALA A 69 13.10 5.10 -6.96
CA ALA A 69 13.50 5.44 -8.33
C ALA A 69 13.93 6.91 -8.48
N VAL A 70 13.24 7.83 -7.79
CA VAL A 70 13.64 9.24 -7.73
C VAL A 70 15.01 9.38 -7.05
N SER A 71 15.22 8.74 -5.90
CA SER A 71 16.51 8.77 -5.21
C SER A 71 17.64 8.19 -6.08
N LEU A 72 17.38 7.09 -6.78
CA LEU A 72 18.34 6.51 -7.71
C LEU A 72 18.69 7.47 -8.85
N THR A 73 17.68 8.09 -9.47
CA THR A 73 17.88 9.08 -10.52
C THR A 73 18.68 10.29 -10.02
N GLN A 74 18.42 10.76 -8.81
CA GLN A 74 19.18 11.86 -8.19
C GLN A 74 20.66 11.49 -7.93
N ILE A 75 20.92 10.25 -7.52
CA ILE A 75 22.30 9.75 -7.34
C ILE A 75 22.99 9.69 -8.71
N ALA A 76 22.30 9.17 -9.73
CA ALA A 76 22.83 9.12 -11.09
C ALA A 76 23.14 10.51 -11.64
N ASP A 77 22.23 11.48 -11.47
CA ASP A 77 22.41 12.86 -11.91
C ASP A 77 23.65 13.53 -11.28
N LYS A 78 23.82 13.38 -9.97
CA LYS A 78 25.02 13.86 -9.26
C LYS A 78 26.29 13.16 -9.73
N ALA A 79 26.25 11.86 -9.98
CA ALA A 79 27.38 11.12 -10.50
C ALA A 79 27.77 11.58 -11.92
N MET A 80 26.78 11.86 -12.78
CA MET A 80 27.00 12.38 -14.12
C MET A 80 27.58 13.80 -14.10
N ALA A 81 27.13 14.66 -13.18
CA ALA A 81 27.70 15.98 -12.99
C ALA A 81 29.21 15.90 -12.66
N GLU A 82 29.60 14.98 -11.79
CA GLU A 82 31.01 14.76 -11.46
C GLU A 82 31.81 14.23 -12.65
N GLN A 83 31.27 13.27 -13.41
CA GLN A 83 31.90 12.80 -14.64
C GLN A 83 32.12 13.94 -15.65
N SER A 84 31.14 14.84 -15.80
CA SER A 84 31.27 16.01 -16.66
C SER A 84 32.38 16.96 -16.18
N ASN A 85 32.54 17.15 -14.88
CA ASN A 85 33.64 17.95 -14.32
C ASN A 85 35.01 17.34 -14.59
N ILE A 86 35.13 16.01 -14.47
CA ILE A 86 36.35 15.28 -14.81
C ILE A 86 36.67 15.45 -16.29
N LEU A 87 35.68 15.28 -17.18
CA LEU A 87 35.88 15.47 -18.63
C LEU A 87 36.30 16.90 -18.98
N ASN A 88 35.73 17.91 -18.32
CA ASN A 88 36.16 19.31 -18.48
C ASN A 88 37.63 19.49 -18.05
N THR A 89 38.02 18.87 -16.93
CA THR A 89 39.41 18.91 -16.45
C THR A 89 40.37 18.23 -17.43
N ILE A 90 40.00 17.06 -17.97
CA ILE A 90 40.77 16.35 -18.99
C ILE A 90 40.92 17.22 -20.23
N LYS A 91 39.84 17.83 -20.72
CA LYS A 91 39.88 18.74 -21.87
C LYS A 91 40.85 19.89 -21.66
N THR A 92 40.82 20.53 -20.49
CA THR A 92 41.76 21.61 -20.15
C THR A 92 43.21 21.13 -20.16
N LYS A 93 43.48 19.95 -19.57
CA LYS A 93 44.82 19.33 -19.58
C LYS A 93 45.30 19.00 -21.00
N LEU A 94 44.42 18.49 -21.86
CA LEU A 94 44.76 18.19 -23.26
C LEU A 94 45.09 19.46 -24.05
N VAL A 95 44.35 20.55 -23.85
CA VAL A 95 44.65 21.86 -24.47
C VAL A 95 45.99 22.40 -23.97
N GLN A 96 46.27 22.26 -22.67
CA GLN A 96 47.56 22.64 -22.09
C GLN A 96 48.71 21.85 -22.74
N ALA A 97 48.59 20.52 -22.84
CA ALA A 97 49.60 19.66 -23.47
C ALA A 97 49.77 19.90 -24.97
N ALA A 98 48.73 20.39 -25.66
CA ALA A 98 48.79 20.76 -27.07
C ALA A 98 49.44 22.13 -27.33
N THR A 99 49.76 22.90 -26.29
CA THR A 99 50.45 24.20 -26.42
C THR A 99 51.97 23.97 -26.44
N ASP A 100 52.66 24.46 -27.48
CA ASP A 100 54.08 24.22 -27.81
C ASP A 100 55.11 24.65 -26.75
N THR A 101 54.69 25.29 -25.65
CA THR A 101 55.55 25.72 -24.55
C THR A 101 55.74 24.68 -23.44
N THR A 102 55.13 23.49 -23.56
CA THR A 102 55.22 22.42 -22.56
C THR A 102 56.37 21.45 -22.91
N SER A 103 57.36 21.29 -22.02
CA SER A 103 58.48 20.33 -22.22
C SER A 103 58.00 18.88 -22.21
N ASP A 104 58.80 17.94 -22.72
CA ASP A 104 58.46 16.50 -22.74
C ASP A 104 58.19 15.92 -21.33
N GLU A 105 58.77 16.49 -20.27
CA GLU A 105 58.43 16.09 -18.88
C GLU A 105 57.09 16.65 -18.36
N GLY A 106 56.52 17.67 -19.02
CA GLY A 106 55.27 18.33 -18.63
C GLY A 106 54.03 17.93 -19.45
N ARG A 107 54.20 17.12 -20.50
CA ARG A 107 53.13 16.55 -21.34
C ARG A 107 52.56 15.27 -20.73
#